data_AF-A0A419DSD3-F1
#
_entry.id   AF-A0A419DSD3-F1
#
_cell.length_a   1.000
_cell.length_b   1.000
_cell.length_c   1.000
_cell.angle_alpha   90.00
_cell.angle_beta   90.00
_cell.angle_gamma   90.00
#
_symmetry.space_group_name_H-M   'P 1'
#
loop_
_entity.id
_entity.type
_entity.pdbx_description
1 polymer ?
#
loop_
_entity_poly.entity_id
_entity_poly.type
_entity_poly.pdbx_seq_one_letter_code
_entity_poly.pdbx_strand_id
1 'polypeptide(L)'
;MPGIDPFLMQLFIVPAVVIGVGVFVASLTKKVVLAPVVTLLLNLLYEIWYAKFYYQYDAIHFSSWNIILPVLSLGIAWIVVTVIKQKRTI
;
A
#
# COMPACT_ATOMS: atom_id res chain seq x y z
N MET A 1 -13.38 -10.91 -16.15
CA MET A 1 -14.18 -9.90 -15.44
C MET A 1 -14.14 -8.62 -16.27
N PRO A 2 -15.21 -8.21 -16.96
CA PRO A 2 -15.22 -6.94 -17.68
C PRO A 2 -15.52 -5.79 -16.70
N GLY A 3 -14.79 -4.68 -16.79
CA GLY A 3 -15.31 -3.41 -16.27
C GLY A 3 -14.29 -2.38 -15.77
N ILE A 4 -13.16 -2.80 -15.22
CA ILE A 4 -12.14 -1.86 -14.72
C ILE A 4 -10.85 -2.05 -15.49
N ASP A 5 -10.38 -0.96 -16.07
CA ASP A 5 -9.14 -0.91 -16.81
C ASP A 5 -7.93 -1.23 -15.89
N PRO A 6 -7.03 -2.16 -16.27
CA PRO A 6 -5.82 -2.50 -15.53
C PRO A 6 -4.97 -1.31 -15.09
N PHE A 7 -4.83 -0.31 -15.95
CA PHE A 7 -4.06 0.88 -15.65
C PHE A 7 -4.76 1.72 -14.58
N LEU A 8 -6.09 1.83 -14.61
CA LEU A 8 -6.86 2.51 -13.58
C LEU A 8 -6.74 1.80 -12.21
N MET A 9 -6.77 0.47 -12.22
CA MET A 9 -6.57 -0.32 -10.99
C MET A 9 -5.20 -0.06 -10.38
N GLN A 10 -4.15 -0.12 -11.19
CA GLN A 10 -2.76 0.04 -10.74
C GLN A 10 -2.43 1.46 -10.31
N LEU A 11 -3.06 2.49 -10.90
CA LEU A 11 -2.75 3.89 -10.63
C LEU A 11 -3.52 4.47 -9.44
N PHE A 12 -4.78 4.07 -9.25
CA PHE A 12 -5.64 4.71 -8.25
C PHE A 12 -6.15 3.75 -7.19
N ILE A 13 -6.76 2.64 -7.61
CA ILE A 13 -7.50 1.77 -6.68
C ILE A 13 -6.53 1.02 -5.77
N VAL A 14 -5.56 0.32 -6.35
CA VAL A 14 -4.59 -0.48 -5.60
C VAL A 14 -3.75 0.43 -4.69
N PRO A 15 -3.11 1.51 -5.18
CA PRO A 15 -2.37 2.45 -4.35
C PRO A 15 -3.17 2.98 -3.16
N ALA A 16 -4.42 3.44 -3.38
CA ALA A 16 -5.25 3.97 -2.32
C ALA A 16 -5.54 2.94 -1.23
N VAL A 17 -5.86 1.69 -1.62
CA VAL A 17 -6.16 0.61 -0.67
C VAL A 17 -4.91 0.18 0.11
N VAL A 18 -3.78 -0.10 -0.56
CA VAL A 18 -2.58 -0.61 0.12
C VAL A 18 -1.90 0.44 0.99
N ILE A 19 -1.92 1.72 0.58
CA ILE A 19 -1.46 2.84 1.42
C ILE A 19 -2.44 3.03 2.58
N GLY A 20 -3.74 3.07 2.31
CA GLY A 20 -4.78 3.29 3.32
C GLY A 20 -4.72 2.27 4.44
N VAL A 21 -4.62 0.97 4.10
CA VAL A 21 -4.48 -0.11 5.08
C VAL A 21 -3.16 0.01 5.85
N GLY A 22 -2.04 0.30 5.18
CA GLY A 22 -0.74 0.47 5.85
C GLY A 22 -0.74 1.62 6.85
N VAL A 23 -1.25 2.79 6.46
CA VAL A 23 -1.39 3.96 7.33
C VAL A 23 -2.35 3.67 8.48
N PHE A 24 -3.46 2.98 8.23
CA PHE A 24 -4.41 2.60 9.27
C PHE A 24 -3.77 1.68 10.32
N VAL A 25 -3.04 0.64 9.91
CA VAL A 25 -2.32 -0.24 10.84
C VAL A 25 -1.26 0.53 11.63
N ALA A 26 -0.50 1.42 10.99
CA ALA A 26 0.46 2.28 11.65
C ALA A 26 -0.20 3.23 12.67
N SER A 27 -1.43 3.69 12.39
CA SER A 27 -2.20 4.57 13.26
C SER A 27 -2.69 3.84 14.52
N LEU A 28 -3.21 2.61 14.36
CA LEU A 28 -3.64 1.77 15.49
C LEU A 28 -2.48 1.40 16.41
N THR A 29 -1.35 1.02 15.82
CA THR A 29 -0.15 0.58 16.55
C THR A 29 0.74 1.73 17.00
N LYS A 30 0.51 2.94 16.48
CA LYS A 30 1.35 4.15 16.64
C LYS A 30 2.81 3.98 16.19
N LYS A 31 3.06 2.99 15.32
CA LYS A 31 4.39 2.68 14.76
C LYS A 31 4.41 3.05 13.29
N VAL A 32 5.06 4.17 12.97
CA VAL A 32 5.16 4.72 11.61
C VAL A 32 5.78 3.72 10.63
N VAL A 33 6.77 2.95 11.10
CA VAL A 33 7.47 1.92 10.30
C VAL A 33 6.55 0.80 9.80
N LEU A 34 5.41 0.56 10.47
CA LEU A 34 4.48 -0.48 10.01
C LEU A 34 3.73 -0.09 8.73
N ALA A 35 3.62 1.20 8.40
CA ALA A 35 2.97 1.64 7.17
C ALA A 35 3.70 1.15 5.91
N PRO A 36 5.01 1.44 5.69
CA PRO A 36 5.71 0.96 4.51
C PRO A 36 5.76 -0.57 4.45
N VAL A 37 5.91 -1.26 5.59
CA VAL A 37 5.96 -2.73 5.63
C VAL A 37 4.65 -3.34 5.18
N VAL A 38 3.52 -2.89 5.74
CA VAL A 38 2.19 -3.41 5.37
C VAL A 38 1.85 -3.05 3.92
N THR A 39 2.14 -1.81 3.49
CA THR A 39 1.95 -1.39 2.10
C THR A 39 2.76 -2.23 1.12
N LEU A 40 4.03 -2.53 1.42
CA LEU A 40 4.88 -3.38 0.59
C LEU A 40 4.32 -4.80 0.49
N LEU A 41 3.98 -5.42 1.63
CA LEU A 41 3.47 -6.79 1.66
C LEU A 41 2.17 -6.92 0.87
N LEU A 42 1.24 -5.97 1.02
CA LEU A 42 -0.03 -5.99 0.28
C LEU A 42 0.18 -5.76 -1.22
N ASN A 43 1.09 -4.86 -1.62
CA ASN A 43 1.37 -4.63 -3.04
C ASN A 43 2.05 -5.84 -3.69
N LEU A 44 3.00 -6.48 -3.01
CA LEU A 44 3.63 -7.72 -3.48
C LEU A 44 2.60 -8.85 -3.64
N LEU A 45 1.72 -9.04 -2.66
CA LEU A 45 0.65 -10.04 -2.75
C LEU A 45 -0.29 -9.76 -3.93
N TYR A 46 -0.64 -8.48 -4.13
CA TYR A 46 -1.45 -8.07 -5.27
C TYR A 46 -0.73 -8.37 -6.59
N GLU A 47 0.53 -7.99 -6.77
CA GLU A 47 1.27 -8.23 -8.01
C GLU A 47 1.44 -9.72 -8.32
N ILE A 48 1.71 -10.56 -7.31
CA ILE A 48 1.78 -12.02 -7.48
C ILE A 48 0.43 -12.59 -7.91
N TRP A 49 -0.65 -12.18 -7.24
CA TRP A 49 -2.00 -12.60 -7.60
C TRP A 49 -2.36 -12.13 -9.01
N TYR A 50 -2.04 -10.88 -9.35
CA TYR A 50 -2.35 -10.28 -10.64
C TYR A 50 -1.59 -10.97 -11.78
N ALA A 51 -0.29 -11.24 -11.60
CA ALA A 51 0.52 -11.96 -12.58
C ALA A 51 -0.02 -13.37 -12.86
N LYS A 52 -0.41 -14.10 -11.79
CA LYS A 52 -0.87 -15.49 -11.91
C LYS A 52 -2.28 -15.63 -12.48
N PHE A 53 -3.20 -14.78 -12.06
CA PHE A 53 -4.63 -14.92 -12.38
C PHE A 53 -5.09 -14.07 -13.56
N TYR A 54 -4.47 -12.91 -13.81
CA TYR A 54 -4.87 -12.02 -14.90
C TYR A 54 -4.03 -12.24 -16.16
N TYR A 55 -2.70 -12.20 -16.03
CA TYR A 55 -1.80 -12.34 -17.19
C TYR A 55 -1.33 -13.77 -17.46
N GLN A 56 -1.53 -14.69 -16.51
CA GLN A 56 -1.06 -16.08 -16.59
C GLN A 56 0.45 -16.19 -16.90
N TYR A 57 1.25 -15.25 -16.38
CA TYR A 57 2.69 -15.28 -16.57
C TYR A 57 3.36 -16.37 -15.73
N ASP A 58 4.33 -17.07 -16.32
CA ASP A 58 5.18 -18.04 -15.63
C ASP A 58 6.25 -17.38 -14.74
N ALA A 59 6.60 -16.12 -15.02
CA ALA A 59 7.59 -15.35 -14.28
C ALA A 59 6.96 -14.12 -13.59
N ILE A 60 7.30 -13.92 -12.31
CA ILE A 60 6.82 -12.79 -11.51
C ILE A 60 7.75 -11.60 -11.76
N HIS A 61 7.20 -10.51 -12.29
CA HIS A 61 7.90 -9.25 -12.44
C HIS A 61 7.39 -8.25 -11.41
N PHE A 62 8.27 -7.79 -10.52
CA PHE A 62 7.95 -6.79 -9.53
C PHE A 62 8.07 -5.39 -10.12
N SER A 63 7.03 -4.59 -9.98
CA SER A 63 7.01 -3.24 -10.50
C SER A 63 7.68 -2.25 -9.53
N SER A 64 8.06 -1.07 -10.04
CA SER A 64 8.59 0.04 -9.23
C SER A 64 7.61 0.55 -8.16
N TRP A 65 6.32 0.19 -8.26
CA TRP A 65 5.32 0.52 -7.24
C TRP A 65 5.62 -0.12 -5.88
N ASN A 66 6.35 -1.22 -5.84
CA ASN A 66 6.86 -1.82 -4.60
C ASN A 66 7.86 -0.91 -3.85
N ILE A 67 8.40 0.13 -4.49
CA ILE A 67 9.26 1.12 -3.83
C ILE A 67 8.48 2.42 -3.59
N ILE A 68 7.76 2.88 -4.61
CA ILE A 68 7.05 4.17 -4.57
C ILE A 68 5.96 4.16 -3.49
N LEU A 69 5.12 3.12 -3.43
CA LEU A 69 3.98 3.09 -2.49
C LEU A 69 4.42 3.03 -1.02
N PRO A 70 5.40 2.20 -0.63
CA PRO A 70 5.90 2.21 0.75
C PRO A 70 6.53 3.54 1.15
N VAL A 71 7.27 4.20 0.26
CA VAL A 71 7.87 5.51 0.56
C VAL A 71 6.78 6.57 0.77
N LEU A 72 5.75 6.59 -0.08
CA LEU A 72 4.60 7.49 0.08
C LEU A 72 3.82 7.18 1.37
N SER A 73 3.60 5.90 1.69
CA SER A 73 2.86 5.52 2.89
C SER A 73 3.62 5.89 4.17
N LEU A 74 4.96 5.84 4.15
CA LEU A 74 5.79 6.32 5.25
C LEU A 74 5.56 7.82 5.52
N GLY A 75 5.58 8.66 4.47
CA GLY A 75 5.35 10.09 4.59
C GLY A 75 3.98 10.43 5.17
N ILE A 76 2.93 9.78 4.65
CA ILE A 76 1.55 9.97 5.15
C ILE A 76 1.42 9.47 6.59
N ALA A 77 1.94 8.28 6.90
CA ALA A 77 1.86 7.72 8.25
C ALA A 77 2.60 8.57 9.28
N TRP A 78 3.71 9.22 8.90
CA TRP A 78 4.41 10.14 9.80
C TRP A 78 3.49 11.28 10.21
N ILE A 79 2.84 11.96 9.26
CA ILE A 79 1.92 13.06 9.54
C ILE A 79 0.74 12.56 10.38
N VAL A 80 0.10 11.47 9.98
CA VAL A 80 -1.10 10.94 10.68
C VAL A 80 -0.77 10.53 12.12
N VAL A 81 0.29 9.74 12.33
CA VAL A 81 0.66 9.23 13.65
C VAL A 81 1.13 10.37 14.57
N THR A 82 1.84 11.37 14.06
CA THR A 82 2.26 12.52 14.88
C THR A 82 1.07 13.35 15.36
N VAL A 83 0.11 13.65 14.48
CA VAL A 83 -1.13 14.34 14.84
C VAL A 83 -1.93 13.55 15.89
N ILE A 84 -2.06 12.24 15.72
CA ILE A 84 -2.75 11.36 16.70
C ILE A 84 -2.04 11.36 18.05
N LYS A 85 -0.70 11.33 18.08
CA LYS A 85 0.07 11.38 19.33
C LYS A 85 -0.07 12.71 20.06
N GLN A 86 -0.09 13.83 19.34
CA GLN A 86 -0.29 15.16 19.91
C GLN A 86 -1.66 15.29 20.60
N LYS A 87 -2.74 14.86 19.93
CA LYS A 87 -4.11 14.91 20.51
C LYS A 87 -4.29 14.10 21.78
N ARG A 88 -3.42 13.11 22.05
CA ARG A 88 -3.50 12.28 23.26
C ARG A 88 -2.74 12.90 24.44
N THR A 89 -1.91 13.91 24.19
CA THR A 89 -1.04 14.53 25.21
C THR A 89 -1.64 15.84 25.74
N ILE A 90 -2.66 16.38 25.04
CA ILE A 90 -3.52 17.50 25.48
C ILE A 90 -4.75 16.92 26.15
#